data_AF-A0A095XZG1-F1
#
_entry.id   AF-A0A095XZG1-F1
#
_cell.length_a   1.000
_cell.length_b   1.000
_cell.length_c   1.000
_cell.angle_alpha   90.00
_cell.angle_beta   90.00
_cell.angle_gamma   90.00
#
_symmetry.space_group_name_H-M   'P 1'
#
loop_
_entity.id
_entity.type
_entity.pdbx_description
1 polymer ?
#
loop_
_entity_poly.entity_id
_entity_poly.type
_entity_poly.pdbx_seq_one_letter_code
_entity_poly.pdbx_strand_id
1 'polypeptide(L)'
;MAIYRLLLLKNLRKKEVRQMLTELLDLINQRRQSPLRRLARTLTSWLEPIVMMWRTSKSNGPTEGFHTKMEMMTRRAYGFRNFQNYRLRVLTHCGWAVRRSAGIINRV
;
A
#
# COMPACT_ATOMS: atom_id res chain seq x y z
N MET A 1 -20.87 -0.34 -10.45
CA MET A 1 -19.66 -1.19 -10.40
C MET A 1 -19.44 -1.75 -9.00
N ALA A 2 -18.57 -2.75 -8.81
CA ALA A 2 -18.16 -3.18 -7.46
C ALA A 2 -17.11 -2.22 -6.86
N ILE A 3 -17.18 -1.91 -5.55
CA ILE A 3 -16.25 -0.97 -4.87
C ILE A 3 -14.77 -1.25 -5.18
N TYR A 4 -14.34 -2.52 -5.21
CA TYR A 4 -12.93 -2.84 -5.45
C TYR A 4 -12.42 -2.30 -6.81
N ARG A 5 -13.28 -2.27 -7.84
CA ARG A 5 -12.90 -1.74 -9.16
C ARG A 5 -12.64 -0.24 -9.10
N LEU A 6 -13.45 0.49 -8.33
CA LEU A 6 -13.27 1.92 -8.11
C LEU A 6 -11.96 2.19 -7.36
N LEU A 7 -11.62 1.38 -6.35
CA LEU A 7 -10.38 1.55 -5.57
C LEU A 7 -9.10 1.32 -6.39
N LEU A 8 -9.19 0.60 -7.51
CA LEU A 8 -8.03 0.27 -8.37
C LEU A 8 -7.79 1.29 -9.50
N LEU A 9 -8.67 2.29 -9.66
CA LEU A 9 -8.51 3.31 -10.70
C LEU A 9 -7.25 4.17 -10.46
N LYS A 10 -6.63 4.63 -11.54
CA LYS A 10 -5.43 5.47 -11.51
C LYS A 10 -5.45 6.47 -12.65
N ASN A 11 -4.66 7.53 -12.53
CA ASN A 11 -4.47 8.56 -13.55
C ASN A 11 -5.76 9.24 -14.03
N LEU A 12 -6.75 9.40 -13.14
CA LEU A 12 -8.01 10.04 -13.47
C LEU A 12 -7.88 11.56 -13.55
N ARG A 13 -8.59 12.17 -14.50
CA ARG A 13 -8.76 13.62 -14.59
C ARG A 13 -9.77 14.10 -13.55
N LYS A 14 -9.76 15.40 -13.23
CA LYS A 14 -10.65 16.01 -12.23
C LYS A 14 -12.14 15.69 -12.46
N LYS A 15 -12.59 15.68 -13.72
CA LYS A 15 -13.98 15.36 -14.09
C LYS A 15 -14.33 13.89 -13.78
N GLU A 16 -13.44 12.97 -14.14
CA GLU A 16 -13.60 11.53 -13.90
C GLU A 16 -13.56 11.21 -12.40
N VAL A 17 -12.65 11.82 -11.66
CA VAL A 17 -12.60 11.71 -10.18
C VAL A 17 -13.93 12.10 -9.55
N ARG A 18 -14.55 13.21 -9.99
CA ARG A 18 -15.83 13.66 -9.44
C ARG A 18 -16.94 12.63 -9.70
N GLN A 19 -16.98 12.06 -10.90
CA GLN A 19 -17.96 11.02 -11.26
C GLN A 19 -17.75 9.74 -10.43
N MET A 20 -16.52 9.26 -10.34
CA MET A 20 -16.19 8.03 -9.60
C MET A 20 -16.36 8.20 -8.09
N LEU A 21 -16.13 9.40 -7.56
CA LEU A 21 -16.35 9.71 -6.15
C LEU A 21 -17.83 9.61 -5.79
N THR A 22 -18.72 10.15 -6.63
CA THR A 22 -20.17 10.03 -6.41
C THR A 22 -20.58 8.55 -6.38
N GLU A 23 -20.17 7.76 -7.37
CA GLU A 23 -20.47 6.32 -7.41
C GLU A 23 -19.92 5.58 -6.17
N LEU A 24 -18.69 5.91 -5.75
CA LEU A 24 -18.09 5.32 -4.55
C LEU A 24 -18.89 5.65 -3.28
N LEU A 25 -19.34 6.89 -3.11
CA LEU A 25 -20.12 7.33 -1.96
C LEU A 25 -21.48 6.62 -1.89
N ASP A 26 -22.15 6.45 -3.02
CA ASP A 26 -23.43 5.73 -3.09
C ASP A 26 -23.25 4.27 -2.66
N LEU A 27 -22.21 3.60 -3.16
CA LEU A 27 -21.89 2.22 -2.78
C LEU A 27 -21.49 2.08 -1.30
N ILE A 28 -20.78 3.07 -0.74
CA ILE A 28 -20.46 3.10 0.69
C ILE A 28 -21.73 3.24 1.53
N ASN A 29 -22.64 4.13 1.12
CA ASN A 29 -23.91 4.38 1.81
C ASN A 29 -24.80 3.13 1.83
N GLN A 30 -24.93 2.44 0.70
CA GLN A 30 -25.66 1.17 0.63
C GLN A 30 -25.13 0.13 1.63
N ARG A 31 -23.81 0.12 1.89
CA ARG A 31 -23.16 -0.84 2.78
C ARG A 31 -23.21 -0.46 4.25
N ARG A 32 -23.57 0.78 4.59
CA ARG A 32 -23.68 1.24 6.00
C ARG A 32 -24.71 0.44 6.80
N GLN A 33 -25.77 -0.02 6.16
CA GLN A 33 -26.86 -0.78 6.78
C GLN A 33 -26.67 -2.31 6.65
N SER A 34 -25.56 -2.74 6.04
CA SER A 34 -25.23 -4.16 5.87
C SER A 34 -24.24 -4.64 6.94
N PRO A 35 -23.97 -5.96 7.04
CA PRO A 35 -22.86 -6.50 7.85
C PRO A 35 -21.50 -5.87 7.52
N LEU A 36 -21.36 -5.25 6.34
CA LEU A 36 -20.16 -4.52 5.91
C LEU A 36 -20.07 -3.08 6.45
N ARG A 37 -20.87 -2.70 7.44
CA ARG A 37 -20.81 -1.39 8.14
C ARG A 37 -19.39 -0.95 8.50
N ARG A 38 -18.56 -1.88 8.99
CA ARG A 38 -17.17 -1.56 9.38
C ARG A 38 -16.33 -1.15 8.18
N LEU A 39 -16.46 -1.88 7.07
CA LEU A 39 -15.81 -1.53 5.81
C LEU A 39 -16.29 -0.15 5.32
N ALA A 40 -17.59 0.12 5.34
CA ALA A 40 -18.14 1.41 4.95
C ALA A 40 -17.53 2.56 5.78
N ARG A 41 -17.43 2.40 7.11
CA ARG A 41 -16.76 3.37 7.99
C ARG A 41 -15.30 3.59 7.63
N THR A 42 -14.53 2.51 7.41
CA THR A 42 -13.13 2.60 7.02
C THR A 42 -12.98 3.33 5.68
N LEU A 43 -13.78 2.98 4.67
CA LEU A 43 -13.71 3.64 3.37
C LEU A 43 -14.06 5.13 3.48
N THR A 44 -15.06 5.50 4.29
CA THR A 44 -15.36 6.90 4.58
C THR A 44 -14.18 7.64 5.22
N SER A 45 -13.52 7.04 6.22
CA SER A 45 -12.40 7.71 6.91
C SER A 45 -11.14 7.85 6.04
N TRP A 46 -11.02 7.04 4.98
CA TRP A 46 -9.89 7.02 4.05
C TRP A 46 -10.20 7.65 2.69
N LEU A 47 -11.32 8.38 2.56
CA LEU A 47 -11.75 8.96 1.28
C LEU A 47 -10.69 9.86 0.63
N GLU A 48 -10.09 10.76 1.41
CA GLU A 48 -9.07 11.69 0.89
C GLU A 48 -7.85 10.94 0.29
N PRO A 49 -7.20 10.01 1.01
CA PRO A 49 -6.16 9.16 0.43
C PRO A 49 -6.59 8.38 -0.82
N ILE A 50 -7.82 7.84 -0.85
CA ILE A 50 -8.35 7.12 -2.00
C ILE A 50 -8.45 8.05 -3.22
N VAL A 51 -8.99 9.26 -3.05
CA VAL A 51 -9.10 10.24 -4.13
C VAL A 51 -7.72 10.73 -4.59
N MET A 52 -6.77 10.89 -3.67
CA MET A 52 -5.38 11.21 -4.03
C MET A 52 -4.75 10.09 -4.86
N MET A 53 -5.00 8.83 -4.51
CA MET A 53 -4.51 7.67 -5.26
C MET A 53 -5.06 7.61 -6.69
N TRP A 54 -6.32 8.01 -6.92
CA TRP A 54 -6.86 8.08 -8.28
C TRP A 54 -6.12 9.05 -9.19
N ARG A 55 -5.47 10.07 -8.63
CA ARG A 55 -4.69 11.06 -9.38
C ARG A 55 -3.22 10.71 -9.53
N THR A 56 -2.74 9.66 -8.85
CA THR A 56 -1.34 9.26 -8.87
C THR A 56 -1.10 8.05 -9.79
N SER A 57 0.08 8.02 -10.39
CA SER A 57 0.57 6.86 -11.17
C SER A 57 1.38 5.87 -10.33
N LYS A 58 1.62 6.19 -9.05
CA LYS A 58 2.49 5.40 -8.18
C LYS A 58 1.89 4.04 -7.86
N SER A 59 2.76 3.05 -7.70
CA SER A 59 2.41 1.70 -7.24
C SER A 59 3.02 1.46 -5.85
N ASN A 60 2.46 0.48 -5.13
CA ASN A 60 3.00 0.04 -3.85
C ASN A 60 4.20 -0.93 -4.00
N GLY A 61 4.65 -1.19 -5.23
CA GLY A 61 5.70 -2.16 -5.55
C GLY A 61 7.00 -1.95 -4.77
N PRO A 62 7.53 -0.72 -4.65
CA PRO A 62 8.72 -0.47 -3.82
C PRO A 62 8.52 -0.84 -2.34
N THR A 63 7.39 -0.44 -1.75
CA THR A 63 7.05 -0.76 -0.36
C THR A 63 6.93 -2.27 -0.16
N GLU A 64 6.23 -2.95 -1.06
CA GLU A 64 6.08 -4.42 -1.04
C GLU A 64 7.43 -5.12 -1.18
N GLY A 65 8.28 -4.66 -2.11
CA GLY A 65 9.64 -5.18 -2.26
C GLY A 65 10.48 -5.03 -0.99
N PHE A 66 10.36 -3.89 -0.30
CA PHE A 66 11.01 -3.71 1.01
C PHE A 66 10.44 -4.64 2.07
N HIS A 67 9.11 -4.76 2.19
CA HIS A 67 8.49 -5.68 3.13
C HIS A 67 8.90 -7.14 2.89
N THR A 68 8.88 -7.60 1.64
CA THR A 68 9.33 -8.96 1.28
C THR A 68 10.79 -9.19 1.67
N LYS A 69 11.67 -8.20 1.44
CA LYS A 69 13.08 -8.29 1.85
C LYS A 69 13.22 -8.36 3.37
N MET A 70 12.45 -7.56 4.11
CA MET A 70 12.41 -7.59 5.57
C MET A 70 11.95 -8.95 6.11
N GLU A 71 10.87 -9.49 5.56
CA GLU A 71 10.36 -10.82 5.92
C GLU A 71 11.38 -11.91 5.62
N MET A 72 12.02 -11.87 4.44
CA MET A 72 13.06 -12.83 4.06
C MET A 72 14.23 -12.82 5.06
N MET A 73 14.69 -11.63 5.48
CA MET A 73 15.76 -11.52 6.49
C MET A 73 15.35 -12.14 7.82
N THR A 74 14.12 -11.88 8.27
CA THR A 74 13.59 -12.47 9.51
C THR A 74 13.48 -13.99 9.40
N ARG A 75 13.01 -14.52 8.26
CA ARG A 75 12.90 -15.97 8.03
C ARG A 75 14.27 -16.65 8.03
N ARG A 76 15.27 -16.08 7.34
CA ARG A 76 16.65 -16.62 7.30
C ARG A 76 17.36 -16.57 8.64
N ALA A 77 17.00 -15.61 9.50
CA ALA A 77 17.55 -15.48 10.85
C ALA A 77 16.81 -16.35 11.89
N TYR A 78 15.72 -17.03 11.50
CA TYR A 78 14.79 -17.70 12.43
C TYR A 78 14.24 -16.75 13.51
N GLY A 79 14.01 -15.50 13.13
CA GLY A 79 13.59 -14.42 14.02
C GLY A 79 14.76 -13.62 14.62
N PHE A 80 14.46 -12.41 15.09
CA PHE A 80 15.42 -11.56 15.79
C PHE A 80 15.01 -11.40 17.24
N ARG A 81 15.89 -11.79 18.17
CA ARG A 81 15.68 -11.55 19.61
C ARG A 81 15.94 -10.09 20.01
N ASN A 82 16.81 -9.40 19.28
CA ASN A 82 17.19 -8.01 19.52
C ASN A 82 16.77 -7.13 18.34
N PHE A 83 15.91 -6.14 18.59
CA PHE A 83 15.42 -5.21 17.58
C PHE A 83 16.53 -4.38 16.93
N GLN A 84 17.59 -4.03 17.65
CA GLN A 84 18.72 -3.29 17.09
C GLN A 84 19.45 -4.08 16.02
N ASN A 85 19.59 -5.39 16.19
CA ASN A 85 20.19 -6.28 15.19
C ASN A 85 19.31 -6.41 13.94
N TYR A 86 17.98 -6.48 14.13
CA TYR A 86 17.01 -6.41 13.04
C TYR A 86 17.14 -5.09 12.28
N ARG A 87 17.06 -3.96 13.00
CA ARG A 87 17.15 -2.60 12.43
C ARG A 87 18.44 -2.41 11.64
N LEU A 88 19.58 -2.85 12.16
CA LEU A 88 20.86 -2.74 11.46
C LEU A 88 20.83 -3.49 10.12
N ARG A 89 20.30 -4.72 10.11
CA ARG A 89 20.16 -5.50 8.86
C ARG A 89 19.18 -4.86 7.89
N VAL A 90 18.05 -4.34 8.36
CA VAL A 90 17.10 -3.61 7.51
C VAL A 90 17.75 -2.38 6.88
N LEU A 91 18.50 -1.58 7.65
CA LEU A 91 19.20 -0.42 7.13
C LEU A 91 20.27 -0.79 6.09
N THR A 92 21.06 -1.84 6.36
CA THR A 92 22.07 -2.32 5.41
C THR A 92 21.44 -2.81 4.10
N HIS A 93 20.34 -3.56 4.18
CA HIS A 93 19.74 -4.20 3.01
C HIS A 93 18.69 -3.34 2.28
N CYS A 94 17.97 -2.46 2.99
CA CYS A 94 16.89 -1.64 2.42
C CYS A 94 17.24 -0.15 2.37
N GLY A 95 18.15 0.34 3.23
CA GLY A 95 18.55 1.75 3.29
C GLY A 95 19.69 2.13 2.34
N TRP A 96 20.57 1.20 1.99
CA TRP A 96 21.74 1.48 1.13
C TRP A 96 21.41 1.56 -0.37
N ALA A 97 20.16 1.29 -0.77
CA ALA A 97 19.70 1.38 -2.16
C ALA A 97 19.51 2.83 -2.65
N VAL A 98 19.53 3.83 -1.77
CA VAL A 98 19.32 5.24 -2.16
C VAL A 98 20.61 5.93 -2.61
N ARG A 99 21.81 5.32 -2.44
CA ARG A 99 23.08 6.01 -2.70
C ARG A 99 23.97 5.45 -3.80
N ARG A 100 23.79 4.21 -4.28
CA ARG A 100 24.51 3.71 -5.45
C ARG A 100 23.67 2.71 -6.23
N SER A 101 23.31 3.10 -7.46
CA SER A 101 23.00 2.17 -8.54
C SER A 101 24.18 1.22 -8.73
N ALA A 102 24.05 -0.04 -8.31
CA ALA A 102 24.76 -1.21 -8.85
C ALA A 102 24.52 -2.40 -7.90
N GLY A 103 24.11 -3.53 -8.48
CA GLY A 103 23.81 -4.75 -7.73
C GLY A 103 24.99 -5.26 -6.90
N ILE A 104 24.66 -5.93 -5.80
CA ILE A 104 25.49 -6.98 -5.19
C ILE A 104 24.61 -7.79 -4.20
N ILE A 105 24.56 -9.09 -4.51
CA ILE A 105 24.61 -10.25 -3.60
C ILE A 105 23.34 -10.59 -2.79
N ASN A 106 22.63 -11.60 -3.29
CA ASN A 106 22.38 -12.80 -2.49
C ASN A 106 22.73 -14.02 -3.36
N ARG A 107 24.01 -14.41 -3.34
CA ARG A 107 24.46 -15.76 -3.68
C ARG A 107 24.82 -16.41 -2.34
N VAL A 108 23.86 -17.10 -1.74
CA VAL A 108 24.04 -18.19 -0.77
C VAL A 108 22.96 -19.20 -1.07
#